data_AF-A0AAC8UCV7-F1
#
_entry.id   AF-A0AAC8UCV7-F1
#
_cell.length_a   1.000
_cell.length_b   1.000
_cell.length_c   1.000
_cell.angle_alpha   90.00
_cell.angle_beta   90.00
_cell.angle_gamma   90.00
#
_symmetry.space_group_name_H-M   'P 1'
#
loop_
_entity.id
_entity.type
_entity.pdbx_description
1 polymer ?
#
loop_
_entity_poly.entity_id
_entity_poly.type
_entity_poly.pdbx_seq_one_letter_code
_entity_poly.pdbx_strand_id
1 'polypeptide(L)'
;MFTTLGTHFVKQLHDRKFDVFLDLKYHDIPNTVARAVRSAADLGVWMVDLHASGGLTMMEEAKKILEPYGKDAPLLIAVTVLTSMEDLDLLQIGINASPMEQVIRLSHLAKRAGLDGVVCSPQEVEVNKYGRFRFVTNWY
;
A
#
# COMPACT_ATOMS: atom_id res chain seq x y z
N MET A 1 15.86 0.02 6.72
CA MET A 1 16.83 0.60 5.75
C MET A 1 16.52 2.06 5.43
N PHE A 2 15.28 2.43 5.03
CA PHE A 2 14.93 3.83 4.74
C PHE A 2 15.13 4.78 5.94
N THR A 3 14.78 4.37 7.17
CA THR A 3 15.03 5.17 8.39
C THR A 3 16.51 5.48 8.60
N THR A 4 17.41 4.62 8.13
CA THR A 4 18.86 4.75 8.31
C THR A 4 19.50 5.62 7.24
N LEU A 5 19.06 5.47 5.98
CA LEU A 5 19.75 6.07 4.82
C LEU A 5 18.92 7.16 4.10
N GLY A 6 17.62 7.22 4.37
CA GLY A 6 16.68 8.19 3.83
C GLY A 6 16.57 8.18 2.30
N THR A 7 16.12 9.31 1.78
CA THR A 7 15.86 9.52 0.34
C THR A 7 17.12 9.49 -0.52
N HIS A 8 18.30 9.76 0.06
CA HIS A 8 19.55 9.72 -0.68
C HIS A 8 19.86 8.32 -1.23
N PHE A 9 19.55 7.28 -0.45
CA PHE A 9 19.74 5.90 -0.90
C PHE A 9 18.81 5.54 -2.07
N VAL A 10 17.55 6.00 -2.04
CA VAL A 10 16.62 5.81 -3.17
C VAL A 10 17.16 6.46 -4.45
N LYS A 11 17.71 7.67 -4.35
CA LYS A 11 18.34 8.36 -5.49
C LYS A 11 19.52 7.55 -6.06
N GLN A 12 20.36 6.97 -5.21
CA GLN A 12 21.47 6.10 -5.66
C GLN A 12 20.97 4.85 -6.41
N LEU A 13 19.82 4.29 -6.02
CA LEU A 13 19.21 3.17 -6.75
C LEU A 13 18.70 3.61 -8.13
N HIS A 14 18.09 4.80 -8.22
CA HIS A 14 17.67 5.38 -9.51
C HIS A 14 18.86 5.70 -10.43
N ASP A 15 19.99 6.17 -9.90
CA ASP A 15 21.21 6.39 -10.68
C ASP A 15 21.70 5.10 -11.35
N ARG A 16 21.44 3.96 -10.71
CA ARG A 16 21.71 2.60 -11.22
C ARG A 16 20.56 2.01 -12.06
N LYS A 17 19.52 2.80 -12.36
CA LYS A 17 18.37 2.43 -13.20
C LYS A 17 17.47 1.32 -12.63
N PHE A 18 17.42 1.20 -11.30
CA PHE A 18 16.43 0.33 -10.64
C PHE A 18 15.10 1.06 -10.45
N ASP A 19 14.01 0.33 -10.67
CA ASP A 19 12.68 0.71 -10.19
C ASP A 19 12.59 0.45 -8.69
N VAL A 20 12.17 1.44 -7.93
CA VAL A 20 12.08 1.35 -6.47
C VAL A 20 10.62 1.25 -6.05
N PHE A 21 10.30 0.20 -5.29
CA PHE A 21 9.11 0.17 -4.45
C PHE A 21 9.47 0.73 -3.07
N LEU A 22 8.91 1.88 -2.72
CA LEU A 22 9.02 2.47 -1.40
C LEU A 22 8.00 1.85 -0.44
N ASP A 23 8.39 0.76 0.20
CA ASP A 23 7.63 0.05 1.22
C ASP A 23 7.81 0.72 2.60
N LEU A 24 6.93 1.66 2.93
CA LEU A 24 6.91 2.37 4.22
C LEU A 24 5.59 2.20 4.97
N LYS A 25 4.59 1.57 4.34
CA LYS A 25 3.28 1.25 4.91
C LYS A 25 2.64 2.45 5.61
N TYR A 26 2.55 3.59 4.92
CA TYR A 26 2.04 4.82 5.53
C TYR A 26 0.66 4.61 6.19
N HIS A 27 0.52 5.10 7.43
CA HIS A 27 -0.70 4.99 8.22
C HIS A 27 -0.77 6.14 9.22
N ASP A 28 -1.58 7.15 8.91
CA ASP A 28 -1.77 8.36 9.70
C ASP A 28 -3.10 9.01 9.25
N ILE A 29 -3.40 10.22 9.71
CA ILE A 29 -4.52 11.02 9.23
C ILE A 29 -4.42 11.31 7.72
N PRO A 30 -5.55 11.50 7.02
CA PRO A 30 -5.59 11.58 5.54
C PRO A 30 -4.60 12.56 4.91
N ASN A 31 -4.52 13.80 5.43
CA ASN A 31 -3.63 14.82 4.88
C ASN A 31 -2.14 14.46 5.03
N THR A 32 -1.75 13.85 6.15
CA THR A 32 -0.36 13.44 6.38
C THR A 32 0.04 12.34 5.40
N VAL A 33 -0.80 11.31 5.25
CA VAL A 33 -0.54 10.21 4.30
C VAL A 33 -0.52 10.72 2.86
N ALA A 34 -1.46 11.59 2.47
CA ALA A 34 -1.46 12.17 1.13
C ALA A 34 -0.16 12.93 0.85
N ARG A 35 0.33 13.76 1.78
CA ARG A 35 1.61 14.48 1.63
C ARG A 35 2.83 13.55 1.60
N ALA A 36 2.80 12.45 2.35
CA ALA A 36 3.85 11.43 2.31
C ALA A 36 3.88 10.70 0.95
N VAL A 37 2.71 10.36 0.42
CA VAL A 37 2.55 9.77 -0.92
C VAL A 37 3.01 10.73 -2.02
N ARG A 38 2.68 12.03 -1.93
CA ARG A 38 3.23 13.05 -2.83
C ARG A 38 4.76 13.07 -2.78
N SER A 39 5.34 13.03 -1.58
CA SER A 39 6.80 13.04 -1.41
C SER A 39 7.46 11.80 -2.04
N ALA A 40 6.79 10.65 -1.99
CA ALA A 40 7.23 9.45 -2.69
C ALA A 40 7.16 9.61 -4.22
N ALA A 41 6.06 10.20 -4.74
CA ALA A 41 5.92 10.50 -6.16
C ALA A 41 6.97 11.49 -6.66
N ASP A 42 7.27 12.55 -5.90
CA ASP A 42 8.33 13.52 -6.21
C ASP A 42 9.73 12.87 -6.22
N LEU A 43 9.93 11.80 -5.44
CA LEU A 43 11.16 11.02 -5.45
C LEU A 43 11.29 10.12 -6.70
N GLY A 44 10.20 9.95 -7.46
CA GLY A 44 10.17 9.17 -8.70
C GLY A 44 10.15 7.66 -8.48
N VAL A 45 9.59 7.19 -7.35
CA VAL A 45 9.49 5.75 -7.06
C VAL A 45 8.50 5.10 -8.02
N TRP A 46 8.70 3.82 -8.32
CA TRP A 46 7.79 3.04 -9.17
C TRP A 46 6.48 2.68 -8.44
N MET A 47 6.59 2.41 -7.14
CA MET A 47 5.47 1.97 -6.31
C MET A 47 5.63 2.51 -4.88
N VAL A 48 4.52 2.75 -4.19
CA VAL A 48 4.47 3.14 -2.78
C VAL A 48 3.24 2.51 -2.12
N ASP A 49 3.30 2.24 -0.82
CA ASP A 49 2.20 1.61 -0.09
C ASP A 49 1.71 2.37 1.15
N LEU A 50 0.51 1.99 1.58
CA LEU A 50 -0.18 2.48 2.77
C LEU A 50 -1.01 1.38 3.41
N HIS A 51 -1.44 1.52 4.66
CA HIS A 51 -2.35 0.55 5.28
C HIS A 51 -3.83 0.83 4.93
N ALA A 52 -4.54 -0.17 4.41
CA ALA A 52 -5.99 -0.06 4.20
C ALA A 52 -6.77 0.20 5.50
N SER A 53 -6.24 -0.26 6.64
CA SER A 53 -6.79 -0.04 7.98
C SER A 53 -6.85 1.44 8.38
N GLY A 54 -6.14 2.33 7.69
CA GLY A 54 -6.27 3.78 7.88
C GLY A 54 -7.59 4.37 7.34
N GLY A 55 -8.39 3.56 6.65
CA GLY A 55 -9.75 3.90 6.26
C GLY A 55 -9.90 4.52 4.88
N LEU A 56 -11.15 4.60 4.42
CA LEU A 56 -11.49 5.03 3.06
C LEU A 56 -10.96 6.43 2.73
N THR A 57 -11.25 7.41 3.60
CA THR A 57 -10.89 8.81 3.39
C THR A 57 -9.38 9.01 3.27
N MET A 58 -8.58 8.28 4.06
CA MET A 58 -7.12 8.34 3.97
C MET A 58 -6.64 7.87 2.60
N MET A 59 -7.18 6.76 2.11
CA MET A 59 -6.81 6.18 0.82
C MET A 59 -7.27 7.04 -0.36
N GLU A 60 -8.48 7.60 -0.31
CA GLU A 60 -9.02 8.48 -1.36
C GLU A 60 -8.20 9.77 -1.50
N GLU A 61 -7.85 10.43 -0.38
CA GLU A 61 -6.98 11.60 -0.39
C GLU A 61 -5.58 11.27 -0.93
N ALA A 62 -5.03 10.12 -0.55
CA ALA A 62 -3.76 9.63 -1.07
C ALA A 62 -3.81 9.32 -2.58
N LYS A 63 -4.91 8.78 -3.10
CA LYS A 63 -5.06 8.55 -4.55
C LYS A 63 -5.23 9.86 -5.31
N LYS A 64 -6.07 10.77 -4.80
CA LYS A 64 -6.35 12.07 -5.42
C LYS A 64 -5.10 12.93 -5.55
N ILE A 65 -4.21 12.91 -4.56
CA ILE A 65 -2.99 13.73 -4.61
C ILE A 65 -2.02 13.32 -5.72
N LEU A 66 -2.17 12.11 -6.28
CA LEU A 66 -1.38 11.60 -7.39
C LEU A 66 -1.93 11.98 -8.78
N GLU A 67 -3.16 12.51 -8.88
CA GLU A 67 -3.77 12.90 -10.16
C GLU A 67 -2.88 13.80 -11.04
N PRO A 68 -2.16 14.82 -10.51
CA PRO A 68 -1.32 15.70 -11.32
C PRO A 68 -0.11 15.00 -11.97
N TYR A 69 0.31 13.84 -11.46
CA TYR A 69 1.43 13.07 -12.02
C TYR A 69 1.00 12.25 -13.24
N GLY A 70 -0.30 12.04 -13.45
CA GLY A 70 -0.84 11.33 -14.61
C GLY A 70 -0.22 9.93 -14.79
N LYS A 71 0.40 9.70 -15.94
CA LYS A 71 1.05 8.42 -16.27
C LYS A 71 2.35 8.15 -15.48
N ASP A 72 2.94 9.19 -14.92
CA ASP A 72 4.19 9.12 -14.17
C ASP A 72 3.93 8.94 -12.65
N ALA A 73 2.66 8.81 -12.25
CA ALA A 73 2.29 8.50 -10.88
C ALA A 73 2.82 7.10 -10.47
N PRO A 74 3.36 6.94 -9.24
CA PRO A 74 3.68 5.62 -8.72
C PRO A 74 2.41 4.78 -8.58
N LEU A 75 2.57 3.46 -8.66
CA LEU A 75 1.51 2.54 -8.24
C LEU A 75 1.26 2.73 -6.73
N LEU A 76 0.01 2.98 -6.35
CA LEU A 76 -0.41 3.10 -4.96
C LEU A 76 -1.11 1.82 -4.51
N ILE A 77 -0.45 1.08 -3.61
CA ILE A 77 -0.88 -0.25 -3.16
C ILE A 77 -1.30 -0.21 -1.69
N ALA A 78 -2.35 -0.94 -1.33
CA ALA A 78 -2.76 -1.06 0.07
C ALA A 78 -2.23 -2.34 0.72
N VAL A 79 -1.64 -2.22 1.90
CA VAL A 79 -1.42 -3.33 2.82
C VAL A 79 -2.74 -3.65 3.52
N THR A 80 -3.14 -4.92 3.49
CA THR A 80 -4.36 -5.41 4.14
C THR A 80 -4.05 -5.89 5.56
N VAL A 81 -3.96 -7.20 5.79
CA VAL A 81 -3.49 -7.81 7.02
C VAL A 81 -2.02 -8.18 6.82
N LEU A 82 -1.17 -7.91 7.82
CA LEU A 82 0.22 -8.34 7.75
C LEU A 82 0.28 -9.87 7.79
N THR A 83 1.14 -10.47 6.98
CA THR A 83 1.32 -11.93 6.90
C THR A 83 1.78 -12.57 8.21
N SER A 84 2.22 -11.75 9.18
CA SER A 84 2.60 -12.16 10.53
C SER A 84 1.44 -12.18 11.53
N MET A 85 0.21 -11.83 11.12
CA MET A 85 -0.95 -11.79 12.02
C MET A 85 -1.83 -13.02 11.84
N GLU A 86 -2.14 -13.68 12.95
CA GLU A 86 -3.07 -14.79 13.05
C GLU A 86 -4.40 -14.35 13.71
N ASP A 87 -5.35 -15.29 13.88
CA ASP A 87 -6.66 -15.02 14.46
C ASP A 87 -6.57 -14.35 15.85
N LEU A 88 -5.62 -14.79 16.70
CA LEU A 88 -5.42 -14.23 18.03
C LEU A 88 -4.94 -12.77 18.01
N ASP A 89 -4.05 -12.41 17.07
CA ASP A 89 -3.54 -11.05 16.95
C ASP A 89 -4.64 -10.08 16.50
N LEU A 90 -5.51 -10.53 15.58
CA LEU A 90 -6.66 -9.75 15.14
C LEU A 90 -7.67 -9.53 16.26
N LEU A 91 -7.95 -10.56 17.05
CA LEU A 91 -8.82 -10.44 18.23
C LEU A 91 -8.27 -9.44 19.26
N GLN A 92 -6.96 -9.43 19.49
CA GLN A 92 -6.31 -8.50 20.43
C GLN A 92 -6.47 -7.04 20.04
N ILE A 93 -6.57 -6.75 18.74
CA ILE A 93 -6.81 -5.38 18.23
C ILE A 93 -8.30 -5.09 17.96
N GLY A 94 -9.20 -5.95 18.46
CA GLY A 94 -10.65 -5.75 18.38
C GLY A 94 -11.29 -6.16 17.05
N ILE A 95 -10.60 -6.96 16.23
CA ILE A 95 -11.12 -7.49 14.97
C ILE A 95 -11.62 -8.92 15.20
N ASN A 96 -12.94 -9.08 15.25
CA ASN A 96 -13.58 -10.39 15.36
C ASN A 96 -13.91 -10.96 13.97
N ALA A 97 -12.86 -11.33 13.22
CA ALA A 97 -12.94 -12.01 11.94
C ALA A 97 -11.62 -12.75 11.67
N SER A 98 -11.67 -13.78 10.84
CA SER A 98 -10.45 -14.48 10.40
C SER A 98 -9.55 -13.54 9.56
N PRO A 99 -8.24 -13.82 9.46
CA PRO A 99 -7.33 -13.08 8.59
C PRO A 99 -7.83 -12.96 7.16
N MET A 100 -8.33 -14.06 6.58
CA MET A 100 -8.86 -14.06 5.20
C MET A 100 -10.07 -13.14 5.03
N GLU A 101 -11.03 -13.18 5.95
CA GLU A 101 -12.20 -12.29 5.91
C GLU A 101 -11.81 -10.81 6.03
N GLN A 102 -10.83 -10.51 6.88
CA GLN A 102 -10.31 -9.15 7.03
C GLN A 102 -9.55 -8.69 5.78
N VAL A 103 -8.73 -9.55 5.17
CA VAL A 103 -8.04 -9.27 3.90
C VAL A 103 -9.05 -8.93 2.80
N ILE A 104 -10.10 -9.73 2.63
CA ILE A 104 -11.15 -9.50 1.63
C ILE A 104 -11.82 -8.14 1.87
N ARG A 105 -12.21 -7.86 3.13
CA ARG A 105 -12.84 -6.60 3.52
C ARG A 105 -11.98 -5.38 3.19
N LEU A 106 -10.70 -5.42 3.56
CA LEU A 106 -9.75 -4.33 3.31
C LEU A 106 -9.41 -4.20 1.82
N SER A 107 -9.35 -5.31 1.08
CA SER A 107 -9.15 -5.30 -0.38
C SER A 107 -10.30 -4.60 -1.10
N HIS A 108 -11.54 -4.88 -0.71
CA HIS A 108 -12.71 -4.17 -1.22
C HIS A 108 -12.67 -2.67 -0.90
N LEU A 109 -12.23 -2.32 0.31
CA LEU A 109 -12.11 -0.93 0.72
C LEU A 109 -11.06 -0.18 -0.11
N ALA A 110 -9.90 -0.78 -0.34
CA ALA A 110 -8.83 -0.23 -1.17
C ALA A 110 -9.28 -0.05 -2.63
N LYS A 111 -9.98 -1.04 -3.18
CA LYS A 111 -10.57 -0.94 -4.52
C LYS A 111 -11.59 0.20 -4.61
N ARG A 112 -12.45 0.36 -3.59
CA ARG A 112 -13.43 1.46 -3.53
C ARG A 112 -12.74 2.82 -3.49
N ALA A 113 -11.61 2.93 -2.79
CA ALA A 113 -10.79 4.13 -2.76
C ALA A 113 -10.04 4.43 -4.07
N GLY A 114 -10.10 3.53 -5.06
CA GLY A 114 -9.44 3.69 -6.35
C GLY A 114 -7.95 3.37 -6.36
N LEU A 115 -7.43 2.64 -5.36
CA LEU A 115 -6.04 2.20 -5.35
C LEU A 115 -5.76 1.18 -6.46
N ASP A 116 -4.49 1.06 -6.82
CA ASP A 116 -4.05 0.25 -7.96
C ASP A 116 -3.99 -1.24 -7.63
N GLY A 117 -3.99 -1.59 -6.34
CA GLY A 117 -3.95 -2.96 -5.87
C GLY A 117 -3.81 -3.11 -4.36
N VAL A 118 -3.60 -4.34 -3.92
CA VAL A 118 -3.25 -4.69 -2.53
C VAL A 118 -2.00 -5.58 -2.45
N VAL A 119 -1.31 -5.50 -1.32
CA VAL A 119 -0.38 -6.54 -0.88
C VAL A 119 -1.19 -7.65 -0.21
N CYS A 120 -0.94 -8.90 -0.60
CA CYS A 120 -1.63 -10.09 -0.09
C CYS A 120 -0.72 -11.33 -0.18
N SER A 121 -1.01 -12.37 0.60
CA SER A 121 -0.35 -13.67 0.48
C SER A 121 -0.75 -14.39 -0.82
N PRO A 122 0.08 -15.30 -1.36
CA PRO A 122 -0.28 -16.10 -2.54
C PRO A 122 -1.62 -16.85 -2.41
N GLN A 123 -1.95 -17.29 -1.20
CA GLN A 123 -3.19 -18.01 -0.88
C GLN A 123 -4.43 -17.11 -0.99
N GLU A 124 -4.27 -15.79 -0.85
CA GLU A 124 -5.36 -14.81 -0.91
C GLU A 124 -5.72 -14.37 -2.35
N VAL A 125 -4.86 -14.67 -3.34
CA VAL A 125 -5.04 -14.24 -4.73
C VAL A 125 -6.21 -14.92 -5.42
N GLU A 126 -6.49 -16.19 -5.12
CA GLU A 126 -7.53 -16.95 -5.82
C GLU A 126 -8.94 -16.43 -5.54
N VAL A 127 -9.16 -15.79 -4.39
CA VAL A 127 -10.47 -15.31 -3.95
C VAL A 127 -10.87 -13.98 -4.61
N ASN A 128 -9.91 -13.28 -5.23
CA ASN A 128 -9.99 -11.83 -5.38
C ASN A 128 -9.75 -11.37 -6.83
N LYS A 129 -10.20 -12.11 -7.86
CA LYS A 129 -9.94 -11.72 -9.26
C LYS A 129 -10.80 -10.53 -9.73
N TYR A 130 -10.26 -9.32 -9.64
CA TYR A 130 -10.91 -8.09 -10.10
C TYR A 130 -10.15 -7.36 -11.22
N GLY A 131 -10.32 -7.76 -12.48
CA GLY A 131 -9.90 -6.95 -13.64
C GLY A 131 -8.48 -6.34 -13.54
N ARG A 132 -8.39 -5.00 -13.59
CA ARG A 132 -7.11 -4.22 -13.51
C ARG A 132 -6.56 -4.03 -12.08
N PHE A 133 -7.22 -4.53 -11.04
CA PHE A 133 -6.78 -4.41 -9.65
C PHE A 133 -5.65 -5.40 -9.37
N ARG A 134 -4.49 -4.90 -8.93
CA ARG A 134 -3.26 -5.70 -8.80
C ARG A 134 -3.20 -6.40 -7.45
N PHE A 135 -2.72 -7.64 -7.47
CA PHE A 135 -2.33 -8.37 -6.27
C PHE A 135 -0.81 -8.49 -6.28
N VAL A 136 -0.18 -7.80 -5.35
CA VAL A 136 1.27 -7.86 -5.17
C VAL A 136 1.54 -8.97 -4.15
N THR A 137 2.01 -10.10 -4.65
CA THR A 137 2.47 -11.25 -3.85
C THR A 137 3.99 -11.33 -3.86
N ASN A 138 4.56 -12.13 -2.96
CA ASN A 138 5.99 -12.29 -2.65
C ASN A 138 6.58 -11.18 -1.78
N TRP A 139 6.70 -11.51 -0.51
CA TRP A 139 7.63 -10.87 0.40
C TRP A 139 8.43 -11.93 1.15
N TYR A 140 9.07 -12.85 0.40
CA TYR A 140 10.33 -13.55 0.69
C TYR A 140 10.80 -14.21 -0.61
#